data_AF-A0A1G1YK16-F1
#
_entry.id   AF-A0A1G1YK16-F1
#
_cell.length_a   1.000
_cell.length_b   1.000
_cell.length_c   1.000
_cell.angle_alpha   90.00
_cell.angle_beta   90.00
_cell.angle_gamma   90.00
#
_symmetry.space_group_name_H-M   'P 1'
#
loop_
_entity.id
_entity.type
_entity.pdbx_description
1 polymer ?
#
loop_
_entity_poly.entity_id
_entity_poly.type
_entity_poly.pdbx_seq_one_letter_code
_entity_poly.pdbx_strand_id
1 'polypeptide(L)'
;MNIENFPNPKENEKIGIEEATSFEDLYEMLKILGDIEGTGRSYTPDKIIEYIEQVRRDEMDIGYITRSHGIRSTVEKLLKNDKVYQEIVKRSAE
;
A
#
# COMPACT_ATOMS: atom_id res chain seq x y z
N MET A 1 -39.20 -9.28 -8.84
CA MET A 1 -37.75 -9.58 -8.84
C MET A 1 -37.06 -8.34 -8.30
N ASN A 2 -36.57 -8.40 -7.05
CA ASN A 2 -35.80 -7.30 -6.47
C ASN A 2 -34.40 -7.40 -7.07
N ILE A 3 -34.08 -6.46 -7.94
CA ILE A 3 -32.74 -6.31 -8.49
C ILE A 3 -31.91 -5.81 -7.32
N GLU A 4 -30.99 -6.63 -6.84
CA GLU A 4 -30.07 -6.29 -5.76
C GLU A 4 -29.37 -4.99 -6.15
N ASN A 5 -29.48 -3.98 -5.28
CA ASN A 5 -28.68 -2.76 -5.35
C ASN A 5 -27.22 -3.18 -5.13
N PHE A 6 -26.55 -3.59 -6.21
CA PHE A 6 -25.10 -3.62 -6.23
C PHE A 6 -24.63 -2.17 -6.02
N PRO A 7 -23.82 -1.89 -4.98
CA PRO A 7 -23.29 -0.55 -4.79
C PRO A 7 -22.57 -0.13 -6.06
N ASN A 8 -23.06 0.96 -6.66
CA ASN A 8 -22.43 1.63 -7.80
C ASN A 8 -21.06 2.13 -7.32
N PRO A 9 -19.91 1.68 -7.87
CA PRO A 9 -18.58 2.04 -7.39
C PRO A 9 -18.16 3.46 -7.83
N LYS A 10 -19.11 4.40 -7.85
CA LYS A 10 -18.92 5.77 -8.33
C LYS A 10 -19.41 6.79 -7.31
N GLU A 11 -18.85 6.74 -6.11
CA GLU A 11 -18.73 7.93 -5.27
C GLU A 11 -17.27 8.09 -4.90
N ASN A 12 -16.71 9.27 -5.21
CA ASN A 12 -15.36 9.70 -4.92
C ASN A 12 -15.13 9.85 -3.41
N GLU A 13 -15.32 8.79 -2.62
CA GLU A 13 -14.55 8.66 -1.40
C GLU A 13 -13.10 8.54 -1.83
N LYS A 14 -12.35 9.63 -1.70
CA LYS A 14 -10.89 9.55 -1.71
C LYS A 14 -10.54 8.61 -0.57
N ILE A 15 -10.36 7.32 -0.89
CA ILE A 15 -9.84 6.35 0.08
C ILE A 15 -8.50 6.90 0.52
N GLY A 16 -8.46 7.43 1.74
CA GLY A 16 -7.30 8.08 2.30
C GLY A 16 -6.30 7.01 2.70
N ILE A 17 -5.52 6.49 1.75
CA ILE A 17 -4.46 5.50 2.03
C ILE A 17 -3.52 5.96 3.18
N GLU A 18 -3.40 7.28 3.38
CA GLU A 18 -2.72 7.94 4.50
C GLU A 18 -3.27 7.63 5.90
N GLU A 19 -4.52 7.17 6.00
CA GLU A 19 -5.19 6.81 7.25
C GLU A 19 -4.79 5.41 7.77
N ALA A 20 -4.16 4.57 6.94
CA ALA A 20 -3.75 3.24 7.34
C ALA A 20 -2.83 3.28 8.59
N THR A 21 -3.16 2.45 9.59
CA THR A 21 -2.44 2.36 10.86
C THR A 21 -1.57 1.10 10.96
N SER A 22 -1.85 0.11 10.12
CA SER A 22 -1.10 -1.14 9.98
C SER A 22 -0.91 -1.52 8.51
N PHE A 23 -0.07 -2.51 8.24
CA PHE A 23 0.10 -3.05 6.89
C PHE A 23 -1.15 -3.78 6.43
N GLU A 24 -1.80 -4.52 7.33
CA GLU A 24 -3.07 -5.19 7.05
C GLU A 24 -4.15 -4.18 6.64
N ASP A 25 -4.27 -3.05 7.36
CA ASP A 25 -5.19 -1.96 6.96
C ASP A 25 -4.86 -1.44 5.57
N LEU A 26 -3.57 -1.17 5.31
CA LEU A 26 -3.10 -0.69 4.01
C LEU A 26 -3.46 -1.68 2.89
N TYR A 27 -3.32 -2.99 3.12
CA TYR A 27 -3.61 -4.02 2.13
C TYR A 27 -5.09 -4.09 1.77
N GLU A 28 -5.98 -3.99 2.78
CA GLU A 28 -7.41 -3.93 2.52
C GLU A 28 -7.79 -2.64 1.78
N MET A 29 -7.22 -1.50 2.15
CA MET A 29 -7.48 -0.24 1.44
C MET A 29 -6.99 -0.27 -0.01
N LEU A 30 -5.85 -0.90 -0.30
CA LEU A 30 -5.36 -1.11 -1.66
C LEU A 30 -6.31 -2.00 -2.48
N LYS A 31 -6.86 -3.06 -1.88
CA LYS A 31 -7.85 -3.92 -2.56
C LYS A 31 -9.14 -3.15 -2.89
N ILE A 32 -9.59 -2.27 -1.99
CA ILE A 32 -10.78 -1.43 -2.22
C ILE A 32 -10.49 -0.38 -3.31
N LEU A 33 -9.29 0.23 -3.28
CA LEU A 33 -8.87 1.22 -4.27
C LEU A 33 -8.77 0.61 -5.69
N GLY A 34 -8.41 -0.67 -5.78
CA GLY A 34 -8.29 -1.39 -7.04
C GLY A 34 -7.02 -1.03 -7.80
N ASP A 35 -7.07 -1.12 -9.13
CA ASP A 35 -5.91 -0.87 -9.98
C ASP A 35 -5.44 0.59 -9.86
N ILE A 36 -4.15 0.76 -9.55
CA ILE A 36 -3.54 2.07 -9.34
C ILE A 36 -2.75 2.47 -10.57
N GLU A 37 -3.15 3.58 -11.17
CA GLU A 37 -2.47 4.16 -12.31
C GLU A 37 -1.18 4.90 -11.88
N GLY A 38 -0.07 4.49 -12.47
CA GLY A 38 1.18 5.25 -12.48
C GLY A 38 1.37 5.97 -13.82
N THR A 39 2.41 6.80 -13.92
CA THR A 39 2.71 7.65 -15.08
C THR A 39 2.92 6.89 -16.41
N GLY A 40 3.09 5.57 -16.38
CA GLY A 40 3.21 4.76 -17.60
C GLY A 40 2.84 3.28 -17.46
N ARG A 41 2.31 2.86 -16.30
CA ARG A 41 1.87 1.49 -16.00
C ARG A 41 0.79 1.54 -14.93
N SER A 42 -0.21 0.66 -15.03
CA SER A 42 -1.15 0.38 -13.96
C SER A 42 -0.67 -0.81 -13.15
N TYR A 43 -0.84 -0.76 -11.84
CA TYR A 43 -0.47 -1.82 -10.92
C TYR A 43 -1.72 -2.36 -10.25
N THR A 44 -1.86 -3.69 -10.24
CA THR A 44 -2.90 -4.34 -9.45
C THR A 44 -2.56 -4.22 -7.96
N PRO A 45 -3.57 -4.25 -7.07
CA PRO A 45 -3.35 -4.25 -5.62
C PRO A 45 -2.35 -5.33 -5.17
N ASP A 46 -2.50 -6.56 -5.68
CA ASP A 46 -1.63 -7.69 -5.35
C ASP A 46 -0.16 -7.40 -5.65
N LYS A 47 0.12 -6.72 -6.78
CA LYS A 47 1.49 -6.41 -7.16
C LYS A 47 2.11 -5.35 -6.25
N ILE A 48 1.32 -4.37 -5.80
CA ILE A 48 1.78 -3.36 -4.85
C ILE A 48 2.02 -3.99 -3.49
N ILE A 49 1.13 -4.87 -3.04
CA ILE A 49 1.29 -5.62 -1.79
C ILE A 49 2.58 -6.45 -1.84
N GLU A 50 2.86 -7.12 -2.96
CA GLU A 50 4.11 -7.87 -3.16
C GLU A 50 5.36 -6.98 -3.03
N TYR A 51 5.34 -5.76 -3.58
CA TYR A 51 6.44 -4.81 -3.43
C TYR A 51 6.59 -4.30 -2.00
N ILE A 52 5.48 -4.01 -1.31
CA ILE A 52 5.51 -3.59 0.10
C ILE A 52 6.16 -4.68 0.94
N GLU A 53 5.78 -5.94 0.74
CA GLU A 53 6.34 -7.08 1.44
C GLU A 53 7.84 -7.28 1.16
N GLN A 54 8.30 -7.09 -0.07
CA GLN A 54 9.73 -7.12 -0.40
C GLN A 54 10.50 -5.98 0.29
N VAL A 55 9.93 -4.77 0.35
CA VAL A 55 10.52 -3.63 1.06
C VAL A 55 10.58 -3.90 2.57
N ARG A 56 9.53 -4.49 3.17
CA ARG A 56 9.54 -4.88 4.59
C ARG A 56 10.64 -5.87 4.94
N ARG A 57 11.00 -6.74 3.99
CA ARG A 57 12.08 -7.73 4.11
C ARG A 57 13.46 -7.21 3.72
N ASP A 58 13.59 -5.92 3.35
CA ASP A 58 14.83 -5.32 2.83
C ASP A 58 15.35 -6.02 1.55
N GLU A 59 14.45 -6.66 0.79
CA GLU A 59 14.75 -7.32 -0.49
C GLU A 59 14.61 -6.34 -1.68
N MET A 60 13.98 -5.18 -1.44
CA MET A 60 13.67 -4.17 -2.44
C MET A 60 13.71 -2.76 -1.84
N ASP A 61 14.15 -1.78 -2.62
CA ASP A 61 14.13 -0.38 -2.21
C ASP A 61 12.71 0.22 -2.25
N ILE A 62 12.39 1.11 -1.30
CA ILE A 62 11.11 1.81 -1.24
C ILE A 62 10.81 2.65 -2.49
N GLY A 63 11.85 2.98 -3.27
CA GLY A 63 11.80 3.61 -4.58
C GLY A 63 11.00 2.86 -5.64
N TYR A 64 10.69 1.58 -5.44
CA TYR A 64 9.84 0.79 -6.35
C TYR A 64 8.33 0.95 -6.07
N ILE A 65 7.96 1.43 -4.88
CA ILE A 65 6.55 1.64 -4.51
C ILE A 65 6.05 2.95 -5.14
N THR A 66 4.87 2.93 -5.77
CA THR A 66 4.30 4.14 -6.40
C THR A 66 4.04 5.27 -5.39
N ARG A 67 4.22 6.52 -5.85
CA ARG A 67 3.85 7.73 -5.08
C ARG A 67 2.36 8.08 -5.24
N SER A 68 1.66 7.43 -6.18
CA SER A 68 0.22 7.63 -6.41
C SER A 68 -0.56 7.42 -5.11
N HIS A 69 -1.58 8.25 -4.89
CA HIS A 69 -2.46 8.18 -3.72
C HIS A 69 -1.76 8.15 -2.36
N GLY A 70 -0.51 8.64 -2.25
CA GLY A 70 0.22 8.68 -0.98
C GLY A 70 0.79 7.33 -0.51
N ILE A 71 0.68 6.27 -1.33
CA ILE A 71 1.04 4.89 -0.94
C ILE A 71 2.45 4.80 -0.39
N ARG A 72 3.47 5.31 -1.10
CA ARG A 72 4.86 5.27 -0.63
C ARG A 72 5.03 5.93 0.74
N SER A 73 4.47 7.12 0.94
CA SER A 73 4.61 7.86 2.20
C SER A 73 3.92 7.15 3.36
N THR A 74 2.78 6.50 3.10
CA THR A 74 2.14 5.62 4.09
C THR A 74 3.04 4.45 4.45
N VAL A 75 3.64 3.78 3.46
CA VAL A 75 4.56 2.67 3.70
C VAL A 75 5.77 3.12 4.51
N GLU A 76 6.39 4.26 4.18
CA GLU A 76 7.49 4.85 4.96
C GLU A 76 7.10 5.11 6.42
N LYS A 77 5.88 5.63 6.65
CA LYS A 77 5.32 5.85 7.99
C LYS A 77 5.15 4.53 8.75
N LEU A 78 4.62 3.49 8.11
CA LEU A 78 4.39 2.18 8.73
C LEU A 78 5.72 1.48 9.05
N LEU A 79 6.70 1.52 8.16
CA LEU A 79 8.04 0.92 8.37
C LEU A 79 8.79 1.55 9.56
N LYS A 80 8.62 2.85 9.80
CA LYS A 80 9.21 3.51 10.99
C LYS A 80 8.69 2.93 12.31
N ASN A 81 7.47 2.39 12.29
CA ASN A 81 6.84 1.79 13.46
C ASN A 81 6.92 0.25 13.47
N ASP A 82 7.40 -0.37 12.39
CA ASP A 82 7.55 -1.81 12.27
C ASP A 82 8.82 -2.30 12.99
N LYS A 83 8.63 -3.10 14.05
CA LYS A 83 9.74 -3.62 14.86
C LYS A 83 10.70 -4.49 14.05
N VAL A 84 10.21 -5.27 13.10
CA VAL A 84 11.03 -6.16 12.25
C VAL A 84 11.94 -5.32 11.36
N TYR A 85 11.38 -4.29 10.72
CA TYR A 85 12.17 -3.39 9.88
C TYR A 85 13.23 -2.64 10.69
N GLN A 86 12.89 -2.17 11.90
CA GLN A 86 13.86 -1.50 12.78
C GLN A 86 15.00 -2.41 13.25
N GLU A 87 14.77 -3.71 13.41
CA GLU A 87 15.81 -4.68 13.75
C GLU A 87 16.76 -4.97 12.58
N ILE A 88 16.24 -5.04 11.35
CA ILE A 88 17.05 -5.25 10.14
C ILE A 88 17.97 -4.06 9.88
N VAL A 89 17.41 -2.84 9.86
CA VAL A 89 18.17 -1.62 9.57
C VAL A 89 19.29 -1.38 10.58
N LYS A 90 19.07 -1.70 11.87
CA LYS A 90 20.11 -1.59 12.90
C LYS A 90 21.32 -2.50 12.64
N ARG A 91 21.09 -3.71 12.12
CA ARG A 91 22.17 -4.68 11.82
C ARG A 91 23.01 -4.27 10.62
N SER A 92 22.45 -3.52 9.67
CA SER A 92 23.16 -3.07 8.48
C SER A 92 24.05 -1.83 8.73
N ALA A 93 23.98 -1.23 9.92
CA ALA A 93 24.74 -0.02 10.30
C ALA A 93 25.95 -0.30 11.21
N GLU A 94 26.18 -1.55 11.59
CA GLU A 94 27.35 -2.03 12.35
C GLU A 94 28.41 -2.66 11.43
#